data_AF-A0A7J6PJB5-F1
#
_entry.id   AF-A0A7J6PJB5-F1
#
_cell.length_a   1.000
_cell.length_b   1.000
_cell.length_c   1.000
_cell.angle_alpha   90.00
_cell.angle_beta   90.00
_cell.angle_gamma   90.00
#
_symmetry.space_group_name_H-M   'P 1'
#
loop_
_entity.id
_entity.type
_entity.pdbx_description
1 polymer ?
#
loop_
_entity_poly.entity_id
_entity_poly.type
_entity_poly.pdbx_seq_one_letter_code
_entity_poly.pdbx_strand_id
1 'polypeptide(L)'
;MTTLLLLAPILPLLSADNQCNPADIDIITKRESFGEFAYDCGFRSLGSGRRTARCVMEGCGLSEGCADCYGTFTKCGHGCAMQCVIGGNPATPACQKCMDKTPCVDALSKCTGISELPPPPSRRNSQCN
;
A
#
# COMPACT_ATOMS: atom_id res chain seq x y z
N MET A 1 -31.94 -29.81 -15.86
CA MET A 1 -31.55 -28.44 -16.21
C MET A 1 -31.79 -27.57 -15.00
N THR A 2 -30.75 -27.28 -14.24
CA THR A 2 -30.84 -26.38 -13.08
C THR A 2 -29.74 -25.35 -13.27
N THR A 3 -30.16 -24.12 -13.55
CA THR A 3 -29.33 -22.97 -13.85
C THR A 3 -28.53 -22.59 -12.61
N LEU A 4 -27.23 -22.90 -12.59
CA LEU A 4 -26.33 -22.48 -11.53
C LEU A 4 -25.99 -21.00 -11.76
N LEU A 5 -26.69 -20.12 -11.05
CA LEU A 5 -26.42 -18.69 -10.98
C LEU A 5 -24.98 -18.49 -10.49
N LEU A 6 -24.14 -17.98 -11.39
CA LEU A 6 -22.83 -17.40 -11.08
C LEU A 6 -23.04 -16.17 -10.19
N LEU A 7 -23.18 -16.39 -8.88
CA LEU A 7 -22.83 -15.40 -7.88
C LEU A 7 -21.31 -15.24 -7.96
N ALA A 8 -20.84 -14.36 -8.85
CA ALA A 8 -19.53 -13.75 -8.66
C ALA A 8 -19.57 -13.16 -7.24
N PRO A 9 -18.73 -13.63 -6.30
CA PRO A 9 -18.71 -13.00 -4.99
C PRO A 9 -18.33 -11.56 -5.26
N ILE A 10 -19.05 -10.62 -4.66
CA ILE A 10 -18.53 -9.28 -4.41
C ILE A 10 -17.36 -9.51 -3.46
N LEU A 11 -16.22 -9.97 -3.98
CA LEU A 11 -15.01 -10.09 -3.19
C LEU A 11 -14.70 -8.64 -2.79
N PRO A 12 -14.66 -8.32 -1.49
CA PRO A 12 -13.90 -7.15 -1.11
C PRO A 12 -12.52 -7.27 -1.76
N LEU A 13 -11.89 -6.14 -2.08
CA LEU A 13 -10.49 -6.07 -2.52
C LEU A 13 -9.57 -6.54 -1.38
N LEU A 14 -9.73 -7.79 -0.96
CA LEU A 14 -8.86 -8.53 -0.08
C LEU A 14 -7.79 -9.07 -1.01
N SER A 15 -6.67 -8.36 -1.04
CA SER A 15 -5.43 -8.94 -1.54
C SER A 15 -5.16 -10.20 -0.71
N ALA A 16 -4.69 -11.27 -1.35
CA ALA A 16 -4.35 -12.51 -0.64
C ALA A 16 -3.27 -12.23 0.43
N ASP A 17 -3.18 -13.09 1.46
CA ASP A 17 -2.20 -12.90 2.53
C ASP A 17 -0.78 -13.31 2.07
N ASN A 18 0.26 -12.78 2.71
CA ASN A 18 1.66 -13.17 2.51
C ASN A 18 2.13 -13.14 1.03
N GLN A 19 1.83 -12.06 0.31
CA GLN A 19 2.18 -11.89 -1.11
C GLN A 19 3.64 -11.47 -1.34
N CYS A 20 4.30 -10.91 -0.32
CA CYS A 20 5.69 -10.49 -0.44
C CYS A 20 6.62 -11.68 -0.18
N ASN A 21 7.52 -11.91 -1.12
CA ASN A 21 8.60 -12.89 -0.96
C ASN A 21 9.75 -12.29 -0.14
N PRO A 22 10.79 -13.07 0.23
CA PRO A 22 11.90 -12.54 1.03
C PRO A 22 12.66 -11.36 0.40
N ALA A 23 12.77 -11.29 -0.94
CA ALA A 23 13.42 -10.17 -1.61
C ALA A 23 12.57 -8.89 -1.53
N ASP A 24 11.24 -9.02 -1.61
CA ASP A 24 10.31 -7.91 -1.39
C ASP A 24 10.41 -7.37 0.04
N ILE A 25 10.45 -8.27 1.02
CA ILE A 25 10.57 -7.91 2.44
C ILE A 25 11.89 -7.17 2.69
N ASP A 26 12.99 -7.62 2.08
CA ASP A 26 14.29 -6.94 2.14
C ASP A 26 14.22 -5.53 1.53
N ILE A 27 13.54 -5.36 0.40
CA ILE A 27 13.31 -4.04 -0.20
C ILE A 27 12.55 -3.13 0.77
N ILE A 28 11.45 -3.62 1.34
CA ILE A 28 10.55 -2.85 2.20
C ILE A 28 11.23 -2.45 3.52
N THR A 29 11.98 -3.37 4.12
CA THR A 29 12.50 -3.22 5.49
C THR A 29 13.93 -2.69 5.56
N LYS A 30 14.74 -2.88 4.51
CA LYS A 30 16.16 -2.51 4.52
C LYS A 30 16.49 -1.29 3.67
N ARG A 31 15.67 -0.94 2.67
CA ARG A 31 15.91 0.29 1.88
C ARG A 31 15.31 1.49 2.59
N GLU A 32 16.18 2.42 2.99
CA GLU A 32 15.77 3.61 3.74
C GLU A 32 14.73 4.45 2.98
N SER A 33 14.84 4.50 1.65
CA SER A 33 13.97 5.31 0.80
C SER A 33 12.63 4.65 0.46
N PHE A 34 12.42 3.36 0.76
CA PHE A 34 11.26 2.61 0.26
C PHE A 34 9.93 3.25 0.69
N GLY A 35 9.78 3.60 1.96
CA GLY A 35 8.54 4.24 2.45
C GLY A 35 8.25 5.56 1.73
N GLU A 36 9.27 6.40 1.59
CA GLU A 36 9.16 7.69 0.88
C GLU A 36 8.81 7.51 -0.60
N PHE A 37 9.36 6.47 -1.22
CA PHE A 37 9.09 6.08 -2.60
C PHE A 37 7.67 5.55 -2.80
N ALA A 38 7.22 4.64 -1.94
CA ALA A 38 5.85 4.13 -1.97
C ALA A 38 4.82 5.27 -1.79
N TYR A 39 5.12 6.24 -0.91
CA TYR A 39 4.31 7.43 -0.74
C TYR A 39 4.30 8.34 -1.98
N ASP A 40 5.45 8.56 -2.62
CA ASP A 40 5.54 9.30 -3.89
C ASP A 40 4.73 8.62 -5.01
N CYS A 41 4.81 7.29 -5.10
CA CYS A 41 4.00 6.50 -6.03
C CYS A 41 2.50 6.69 -5.80
N GLY A 42 2.03 6.65 -4.54
CA GLY A 42 0.64 6.91 -4.19
C GLY A 42 0.19 8.31 -4.56
N PHE A 43 1.04 9.31 -4.31
CA PHE A 43 0.80 10.70 -4.66
C PHE A 43 0.65 10.91 -6.17
N ARG A 44 1.65 10.47 -6.97
CA ARG A 44 1.66 10.63 -8.44
C ARG A 44 0.54 9.87 -9.13
N SER A 45 0.07 8.82 -8.47
CA SER A 45 -1.07 8.01 -8.90
C SER A 45 -2.42 8.62 -8.53
N LEU A 46 -2.45 9.74 -7.80
CA LEU A 46 -3.67 10.37 -7.29
C LEU A 46 -4.54 9.38 -6.50
N GLY A 47 -3.90 8.51 -5.70
CA GLY A 47 -4.58 7.47 -4.94
C GLY A 47 -5.08 6.27 -5.76
N SER A 48 -4.72 6.18 -7.05
CA SER A 48 -5.06 5.02 -7.89
C SER A 48 -4.23 3.79 -7.50
N GLY A 49 -4.88 2.81 -6.87
CA GLY A 49 -4.20 1.58 -6.42
C GLY A 49 -3.42 0.86 -7.51
N ARG A 50 -4.02 0.67 -8.71
CA ARG A 50 -3.34 0.02 -9.85
C ARG A 50 -2.07 0.77 -10.29
N ARG A 51 -2.14 2.10 -10.34
CA ARG A 51 -0.98 2.91 -10.75
C ARG A 51 0.10 2.91 -9.66
N THR A 52 -0.30 2.89 -8.39
CA THR A 52 0.65 2.75 -7.27
C THR A 52 1.35 1.40 -7.31
N ALA A 53 0.62 0.30 -7.46
CA ALA A 53 1.18 -1.05 -7.57
C ALA A 53 2.22 -1.11 -8.70
N ARG A 54 1.84 -0.64 -9.90
CA ARG A 54 2.77 -0.56 -11.03
C ARG A 54 4.02 0.27 -10.71
N CYS A 55 3.87 1.40 -10.03
CA CYS A 55 4.98 2.28 -9.68
C CYS A 55 5.99 1.63 -8.71
N VAL A 56 5.52 0.95 -7.66
CA VAL A 56 6.41 0.25 -6.71
C VAL A 56 7.06 -0.99 -7.32
N MET A 57 6.34 -1.68 -8.20
CA MET A 57 6.89 -2.78 -8.99
C MET A 57 8.01 -2.30 -9.92
N GLU A 58 7.76 -1.31 -10.77
CA GLU A 58 8.75 -0.83 -11.75
C GLU A 58 9.91 -0.06 -11.11
N GLY A 59 9.66 0.67 -10.02
CA GLY A 59 10.66 1.54 -9.40
C GLY A 59 11.53 0.90 -8.33
N CYS A 60 10.98 -0.04 -7.55
CA CYS A 60 11.74 -0.76 -6.52
C CYS A 60 12.05 -2.22 -6.87
N GLY A 61 11.31 -2.80 -7.82
CA GLY A 61 11.42 -4.22 -8.17
C GLY A 61 10.59 -5.15 -7.28
N LEU A 62 9.51 -4.66 -6.67
CA LEU A 62 8.59 -5.54 -5.93
C LEU A 62 7.93 -6.55 -6.88
N SER A 63 7.69 -7.77 -6.40
CA SER A 63 6.86 -8.74 -7.09
C SER A 63 5.42 -8.24 -7.27
N GLU A 64 4.71 -8.75 -8.28
CA GLU A 64 3.36 -8.29 -8.63
C GLU A 64 2.37 -8.38 -7.44
N GLY A 65 2.31 -9.53 -6.78
CA GLY A 65 1.43 -9.71 -5.62
C GLY A 65 1.78 -8.77 -4.46
N CYS A 66 3.07 -8.56 -4.19
CA CYS A 66 3.51 -7.63 -3.15
C CYS A 66 3.18 -6.18 -3.50
N ALA A 67 3.36 -5.79 -4.76
CA ALA A 67 3.01 -4.47 -5.27
C ALA A 67 1.50 -4.18 -5.15
N ASP A 68 0.66 -5.19 -5.39
CA ASP A 68 -0.79 -5.11 -5.21
C ASP A 68 -1.21 -4.86 -3.75
N CYS A 69 -0.43 -5.30 -2.76
CA CYS A 69 -0.64 -4.91 -1.36
C CYS A 69 -0.58 -3.38 -1.19
N TYR A 70 0.42 -2.72 -1.78
CA TYR A 70 0.58 -1.27 -1.71
C TYR A 70 -0.46 -0.52 -2.55
N GLY A 71 -0.88 -1.10 -3.68
CA GLY A 71 -2.01 -0.59 -4.45
C GLY A 71 -3.32 -0.61 -3.64
N THR A 72 -3.59 -1.72 -2.96
CA THR A 72 -4.76 -1.88 -2.10
C THR A 72 -4.71 -0.94 -0.90
N PHE A 73 -3.55 -0.84 -0.23
CA PHE A 73 -3.32 0.09 0.87
C PHE A 73 -3.57 1.55 0.47
N THR A 74 -3.04 1.96 -0.69
CA THR A 74 -3.27 3.32 -1.22
C THR A 74 -4.75 3.61 -1.43
N LYS A 75 -5.48 2.66 -2.01
CA LYS A 75 -6.92 2.81 -2.22
C LYS A 75 -7.69 2.82 -0.90
N CYS A 76 -7.27 2.02 0.06
CA CYS A 76 -7.86 1.95 1.40
C CYS A 76 -7.74 3.29 2.14
N GLY A 77 -6.55 3.90 2.12
CA GLY A 77 -6.26 5.17 2.78
C GLY A 77 -6.83 6.42 2.10
N HIS A 78 -7.55 6.30 0.99
CA HIS A 78 -8.03 7.44 0.20
C HIS A 78 -8.89 8.41 1.04
N GLY A 79 -9.69 7.90 1.98
CA GLY A 79 -10.50 8.72 2.89
C GLY A 79 -9.68 9.64 3.81
N CYS A 80 -8.39 9.34 4.01
CA CYS A 80 -7.45 10.11 4.82
C CYS A 80 -6.54 11.04 3.99
N ALA A 81 -6.76 11.14 2.68
CA ALA A 81 -5.88 11.92 1.79
C ALA A 81 -5.80 13.40 2.18
N MET A 82 -6.87 14.01 2.70
CA MET A 82 -6.83 15.40 3.16
C MET A 82 -5.82 15.62 4.29
N GLN A 83 -5.71 14.66 5.21
CA GLN A 83 -4.82 14.72 6.37
C GLN A 83 -3.40 14.28 6.01
N CYS A 84 -3.27 13.31 5.10
CA CYS A 84 -1.99 12.68 4.77
C CYS A 84 -1.27 13.34 3.59
N VAL A 85 -2.00 13.77 2.55
CA VAL A 85 -1.45 14.24 1.28
C VAL A 85 -1.39 15.75 1.19
N ILE A 86 -2.47 16.46 1.55
CA ILE A 86 -2.47 17.93 1.52
C ILE A 86 -1.55 18.49 2.59
N GLY A 87 -1.45 17.82 3.74
CA GLY A 87 -0.41 18.09 4.75
C GLY A 87 1.01 17.72 4.32
N GLY A 88 1.17 17.09 3.15
CA GLY A 88 2.46 16.71 2.55
C GLY A 88 3.23 15.61 3.27
N ASN A 89 2.77 15.15 4.42
CA ASN A 89 3.53 14.34 5.36
C ASN A 89 2.63 13.31 6.08
N PRO A 90 2.78 12.01 5.79
CA PRO A 90 1.97 10.97 6.42
C PRO A 90 2.42 10.63 7.86
N ALA A 91 3.56 11.14 8.34
CA ALA A 91 3.97 11.06 9.74
C ALA A 91 3.29 12.11 10.64
N THR A 92 2.40 12.96 10.11
CA THR A 92 1.66 13.92 10.94
C THR A 92 0.64 13.21 11.85
N PRO A 93 0.42 13.71 13.09
CA PRO A 93 -0.56 13.11 14.01
C PRO A 93 -1.98 13.05 13.44
N ALA A 94 -2.37 14.03 12.62
CA ALA A 94 -3.69 14.06 11.99
C ALA A 94 -3.86 12.95 10.95
N CYS A 95 -2.82 12.66 10.15
CA CYS A 95 -2.82 11.54 9.22
C CYS A 95 -2.87 10.20 9.96
N GLN A 96 -1.96 10.00 10.93
CA GLN A 96 -1.89 8.77 11.72
C GLN A 96 -3.23 8.48 12.40
N LYS A 97 -3.80 9.46 13.10
CA LYS A 97 -5.11 9.33 13.75
C LYS A 97 -6.26 9.03 12.78
N CYS A 98 -6.15 9.42 11.51
CA CYS A 98 -7.12 9.05 10.49
C CYS A 98 -6.93 7.58 10.08
N MET A 99 -5.69 7.20 9.77
CA MET A 99 -5.33 5.83 9.38
C MET A 99 -5.62 4.81 10.49
N ASP A 100 -5.41 5.16 11.75
CA ASP A 100 -5.71 4.32 12.93
C ASP A 100 -7.20 3.98 13.07
N LYS A 101 -8.09 4.75 12.43
CA LYS A 101 -9.53 4.46 12.39
C LYS A 101 -9.92 3.53 11.25
N THR A 102 -8.95 3.05 10.48
CA THR A 102 -9.14 2.20 9.31
C THR A 102 -8.40 0.87 9.51
N PRO A 103 -8.85 -0.21 8.87
CA PRO A 103 -8.12 -1.48 8.88
C PRO A 103 -6.93 -1.50 7.92
N CYS A 104 -6.54 -0.35 7.32
CA CYS A 104 -5.61 -0.34 6.19
C CYS A 104 -4.20 -0.81 6.56
N VAL A 105 -3.69 -0.41 7.73
CA VAL A 105 -2.34 -0.79 8.18
C VAL A 105 -2.29 -2.29 8.51
N ASP A 106 -3.29 -2.80 9.21
CA ASP A 106 -3.42 -4.24 9.52
C ASP A 106 -3.56 -5.08 8.25
N ALA A 107 -4.38 -4.62 7.30
CA ALA A 107 -4.55 -5.27 6.00
C ALA A 107 -3.25 -5.28 5.19
N LEU A 108 -2.47 -4.18 5.23
CA LEU A 108 -1.15 -4.13 4.59
C LEU A 108 -0.20 -5.13 5.24
N SER A 109 -0.12 -5.16 6.58
CA SER A 109 0.72 -6.09 7.32
C SER A 109 0.39 -7.55 6.98
N LYS A 110 -0.90 -7.90 6.96
CA LYS A 110 -1.38 -9.24 6.61
C LYS A 110 -1.08 -9.61 5.15
N CYS A 111 -1.26 -8.66 4.24
CA CYS A 111 -0.99 -8.85 2.82
C CYS A 111 0.52 -9.04 2.56
N THR A 112 1.37 -8.22 3.16
CA THR A 112 2.82 -8.32 2.95
C THR A 112 3.45 -9.46 3.75
N GLY A 113 2.80 -9.91 4.83
CA GLY A 113 3.38 -10.85 5.79
C GLY A 113 4.40 -10.20 6.73
N ILE A 114 4.48 -8.86 6.75
CA ILE A 114 5.39 -8.11 7.61
C ILE A 114 4.67 -7.76 8.91
N SER A 115 5.06 -8.39 10.03
CA SER A 115 4.43 -8.21 11.33
C SER A 115 4.66 -6.82 11.94
N GLU A 116 5.80 -6.19 11.63
CA GLU A 116 6.15 -4.83 12.07
C GLU A 116 6.52 -4.01 10.83
N LEU A 117 5.56 -3.23 10.33
CA LEU A 117 5.78 -2.38 9.17
C LEU A 117 6.74 -1.24 9.51
N PRO A 118 7.58 -0.80 8.55
CA PRO A 118 8.39 0.40 8.73
C PRO A 118 7.55 1.62 9.14
N PRO A 119 8.12 2.57 9.88
CA PRO A 119 7.42 3.77 10.29
C PRO A 119 6.94 4.57 9.05
N PRO A 120 5.84 5.35 9.18
CA PRO A 120 5.34 6.15 8.07
C PRO A 120 6.40 7.16 7.61
N PRO A 121 6.56 7.37 6.29
CA PRO A 121 7.53 8.31 5.77
C PRO A 121 7.16 9.75 6.15
N SER A 122 8.14 10.64 6.19
CA SER A 122 7.90 12.07 6.49
C SER A 122 7.83 12.96 5.25
N ARG A 123 8.21 12.43 4.08
CA ARG A 123 8.32 13.13 2.81
C ARG A 123 8.20 12.17 1.63
N ARG A 124 8.15 12.71 0.42
CA ARG A 124 8.22 11.96 -0.85
C ARG A 124 9.65 11.82 -1.33
N ASN A 125 9.95 10.71 -2.00
CA ASN A 125 11.18 10.49 -2.73
C ASN A 125 10.87 9.77 -4.04
N SER A 126 11.42 10.22 -5.17
CA SER A 126 11.17 9.57 -6.46
C SER A 126 12.18 8.47 -6.81
N GLN A 127 13.10 8.17 -5.89
CA GLN A 127 14.13 7.15 -6.05
C GLN A 127 13.95 6.06 -4.99
N CYS A 128 14.15 4.82 -5.41
CA CYS A 128 14.15 3.65 -4.52
C CYS A 128 15.56 3.10 -4.39
N ASN A 129 16.36 3.72 -3.53
CA ASN A 129 17.74 3.36 -3.20
C ASN A 129 17.89 2.81 -1.77
#